data_AF-A0A9W6KNG6-F1
#
_entry.id   AF-A0A9W6KNG6-F1
#
_cell.length_a   1.000
_cell.length_b   1.000
_cell.length_c   1.000
_cell.angle_alpha   90.00
_cell.angle_beta   90.00
_cell.angle_gamma   90.00
#
_symmetry.space_group_name_H-M   'P 1'
#
loop_
_entity.id
_entity.type
_entity.pdbx_description
1 polymer ?
#
loop_
_entity_poly.entity_id
_entity_poly.type
_entity_poly.pdbx_seq_one_letter_code
_entity_poly.pdbx_strand_id
1 'polypeptide(L)'
;MTDAVTQRWQEADDAVESLIADLTAAVVRAEDRSRKRPRSRRPKRQSKSTRRYLAEVIRSRRLAPGLAVDRNMIAALFTGHRELIGNPALVAAVAEACGIIAGRKLRSKEIERFREASRRTARLIAKAQAAGPAAETPKPAPVPPPAPVIARAPIPAPAPPSALEQLLGPVEMPAPVDSPTQEMRVVEHRRSAWWIIALALLLVLIAAAFWLAG
;
A
#
# COMPACT_ATOMS: atom_id res chain seq x y z
N MET A 1 -19.94 24.78 16.21
CA MET A 1 -20.48 23.51 15.63
C MET A 1 -19.43 22.73 14.85
N THR A 2 -18.45 23.39 14.24
CA THR A 2 -17.29 22.77 13.57
C THR A 2 -16.46 21.88 14.49
N ASP A 3 -16.27 22.29 15.75
CA ASP A 3 -15.41 21.57 16.70
C ASP A 3 -15.90 20.15 17.00
N ALA A 4 -17.22 19.96 17.04
CA ALA A 4 -17.83 18.65 17.24
C ALA A 4 -17.66 17.71 16.04
N VAL A 5 -17.60 18.26 14.81
CA VAL A 5 -17.33 17.47 13.60
C VAL A 5 -15.86 17.06 13.57
N THR A 6 -14.95 17.99 13.88
CA THR A 6 -13.52 17.72 13.96
C THR A 6 -13.20 16.67 15.02
N GLN A 7 -13.81 16.76 16.21
CA GLN A 7 -13.61 15.78 17.28
C GLN A 7 -14.02 14.35 16.86
N ARG A 8 -15.13 14.19 16.13
CA ARG A 8 -15.58 12.87 15.67
C ARG A 8 -14.64 12.25 14.64
N TRP A 9 -14.06 13.07 13.76
CA TRP A 9 -13.05 12.60 12.82
C TRP A 9 -11.76 12.22 13.54
N GLN A 10 -11.35 13.01 14.54
CA GLN A 10 -10.20 12.66 15.38
C GLN A 10 -10.38 11.31 16.08
N GLU A 11 -11.54 11.08 16.71
CA GLU A 11 -11.84 9.80 17.37
C GLU A 11 -11.80 8.60 16.41
N ALA A 12 -12.24 8.80 15.16
CA ALA A 12 -12.19 7.77 14.13
C ALA A 12 -10.75 7.48 13.68
N ASP A 13 -9.95 8.53 13.49
CA ASP A 13 -8.54 8.43 13.09
C ASP A 13 -7.69 7.82 14.21
N ASP A 14 -7.89 8.20 15.46
CA ASP A 14 -7.22 7.58 16.63
C ASP A 14 -7.54 6.08 16.71
N ALA A 15 -8.80 5.69 16.45
CA ALA A 15 -9.21 4.28 16.43
C ALA A 15 -8.61 3.50 15.25
N VAL A 16 -8.43 4.14 14.10
CA VAL A 16 -7.72 3.59 12.94
C VAL A 16 -6.26 3.37 13.29
N GLU A 17 -5.58 4.38 13.82
CA GLU A 17 -4.16 4.32 14.20
C GLU A 17 -3.90 3.25 15.26
N SER A 18 -4.72 3.19 16.30
CA SER A 18 -4.62 2.17 17.35
C SER A 18 -4.75 0.75 16.78
N LEU A 19 -5.69 0.50 15.88
CA LEU A 19 -5.85 -0.81 15.25
C LEU A 19 -4.65 -1.19 14.35
N ILE A 20 -4.13 -0.24 13.58
CA ILE A 20 -2.95 -0.46 12.74
C ILE A 20 -1.72 -0.74 13.62
N ALA A 21 -1.56 -0.01 14.72
CA ALA A 21 -0.47 -0.22 15.67
C ALA A 21 -0.52 -1.64 16.23
N ASP A 22 -1.70 -2.12 16.65
CA ASP A 22 -1.89 -3.48 17.15
C ASP A 22 -1.58 -4.56 16.11
N LEU A 23 -2.06 -4.37 14.86
CA LEU A 23 -1.77 -5.26 13.75
C LEU A 23 -0.28 -5.28 13.42
N THR A 24 0.36 -4.12 13.39
CA THR A 24 1.80 -3.98 13.10
C THR A 24 2.62 -4.67 14.19
N ALA A 25 2.28 -4.45 15.46
CA ALA A 25 2.90 -5.16 16.57
C ALA A 25 2.71 -6.68 16.47
N ALA A 26 1.55 -7.15 16.01
CA ALA A 26 1.32 -8.58 15.74
C ALA A 26 2.22 -9.13 14.63
N VAL A 27 2.41 -8.38 13.54
CA VAL A 27 3.34 -8.75 12.45
C VAL A 27 4.78 -8.81 12.93
N VAL A 28 5.26 -7.79 13.63
CA VAL A 28 6.65 -7.74 14.16
C VAL A 28 6.91 -8.92 15.08
N ARG A 29 5.98 -9.20 16.02
CA ARG A 29 6.07 -10.38 16.90
C ARG A 29 6.10 -11.70 16.11
N ALA A 30 5.37 -11.78 15.00
CA ALA A 30 5.37 -12.97 14.16
C ALA A 30 6.69 -13.15 13.43
N GLU A 31 7.27 -12.08 12.89
CA GLU A 31 8.59 -12.10 12.25
C GLU A 31 9.69 -12.51 13.23
N ASP A 32 9.77 -11.89 14.41
CA ASP A 32 10.81 -12.18 15.40
C ASP A 32 10.80 -13.64 15.82
N ARG A 33 9.62 -14.22 16.02
CA ARG A 33 9.47 -15.64 16.35
C ARG A 33 9.83 -16.55 15.18
N SER A 34 9.47 -16.16 13.96
CA SER A 34 9.84 -16.93 12.76
C SER A 34 11.36 -17.03 12.58
N ARG A 35 12.11 -15.97 12.96
CA ARG A 35 13.58 -15.92 12.90
C ARG A 35 14.25 -16.78 13.97
N LYS A 36 13.65 -16.89 15.17
CA LYS A 36 14.18 -17.66 16.30
C LYS A 36 14.01 -19.18 16.18
N ARG A 37 13.21 -19.68 15.22
CA ARG A 37 13.07 -21.14 15.04
C ARG A 37 14.38 -21.73 14.50
N PRO A 38 14.91 -22.81 15.13
CA PRO A 38 16.12 -23.47 14.65
C PRO A 38 15.94 -23.88 13.20
N ARG A 39 16.75 -23.29 12.31
CA ARG A 39 16.72 -23.52 10.87
C ARG A 39 17.21 -24.94 10.59
N SER A 40 16.33 -25.93 10.65
CA SER A 40 16.57 -27.22 9.99
C SER A 40 16.78 -26.93 8.51
N ARG A 41 18.03 -27.03 8.01
CA ARG A 41 18.51 -26.89 6.62
C ARG A 41 17.37 -26.73 5.59
N ARG A 42 16.78 -25.55 5.51
CA ARG A 42 15.73 -25.25 4.53
C ARG A 42 16.38 -24.35 3.48
N PRO A 43 16.25 -24.68 2.18
CA PRO A 43 16.88 -23.93 1.11
C PRO A 43 16.57 -22.44 1.24
N LYS A 44 17.54 -21.61 0.83
CA LYS A 44 17.54 -20.14 0.81
C LYS A 44 16.34 -19.63 -0.03
N ARG A 45 15.12 -19.76 0.47
CA ARG A 45 13.94 -19.14 -0.12
C ARG A 45 14.16 -17.64 0.04
N GLN A 46 14.30 -16.93 -1.07
CA GLN A 46 14.26 -15.47 -1.13
C GLN A 46 13.19 -14.98 -0.15
N SER A 47 13.58 -14.11 0.78
CA SER A 47 12.67 -13.54 1.77
C SER A 47 11.61 -12.76 1.01
N LYS A 48 10.44 -13.39 0.80
CA LYS A 48 9.26 -12.68 0.29
C LYS A 48 8.99 -11.52 1.23
N SER A 49 8.69 -10.34 0.68
CA SER A 49 8.27 -9.20 1.51
C SER A 49 7.11 -9.62 2.40
N THR A 50 7.12 -9.19 3.67
CA THR A 50 6.16 -9.64 4.69
C THR A 50 4.72 -9.53 4.22
N ARG A 51 4.39 -8.45 3.49
CA ARG A 51 3.07 -8.23 2.88
C ARG A 51 2.72 -9.28 1.82
N ARG A 52 3.66 -9.60 0.92
CA ARG A 52 3.45 -10.65 -0.11
C ARG A 52 3.28 -12.01 0.55
N TYR A 53 4.04 -12.27 1.61
CA TYR A 53 3.94 -13.51 2.37
C TYR A 53 2.60 -13.62 3.12
N LEU A 54 2.14 -12.55 3.77
CA LEU A 54 0.82 -12.51 4.40
C LEU A 54 -0.31 -12.78 3.39
N ALA A 55 -0.30 -12.12 2.24
CA ALA A 55 -1.30 -12.34 1.18
C ALA A 55 -1.30 -13.79 0.67
N GLU A 56 -0.12 -14.40 0.59
CA GLU A 56 0.01 -15.81 0.21
C GLU A 56 -0.50 -16.76 1.29
N VAL A 57 -0.23 -16.49 2.56
CA VAL A 57 -0.76 -17.27 3.69
C VAL A 57 -2.29 -17.19 3.74
N ILE A 58 -2.86 -15.98 3.61
CA ILE A 58 -4.31 -15.77 3.61
C ILE A 58 -4.99 -16.54 2.46
N ARG A 59 -4.44 -16.45 1.25
CA ARG A 59 -4.97 -17.17 0.08
C ARG A 59 -4.84 -18.68 0.20
N SER A 60 -3.66 -19.17 0.57
CA SER A 60 -3.40 -20.62 0.69
C SER A 60 -4.22 -21.29 1.80
N ARG A 61 -4.54 -20.55 2.86
CA ARG A 61 -5.34 -21.04 3.99
C ARG A 61 -6.82 -20.65 3.92
N ARG A 62 -7.24 -19.94 2.87
CA ARG A 62 -8.61 -19.44 2.65
C ARG A 62 -9.17 -18.68 3.87
N LEU A 63 -8.34 -17.86 4.53
CA LEU A 63 -8.71 -17.18 5.78
C LEU A 63 -9.75 -16.07 5.57
N ALA A 64 -9.85 -15.53 4.36
CA ALA A 64 -10.83 -14.53 3.98
C ALA A 64 -11.73 -15.10 2.86
N PRO A 65 -12.78 -15.87 3.18
CA PRO A 65 -13.67 -16.42 2.17
C PRO A 65 -14.37 -15.29 1.41
N GLY A 66 -14.40 -15.39 0.08
CA GLY A 66 -15.02 -14.39 -0.80
C GLY A 66 -14.20 -13.12 -1.04
N LEU A 67 -13.01 -12.98 -0.44
CA LEU A 67 -12.16 -11.81 -0.61
C LEU A 67 -10.84 -12.17 -1.33
N ALA A 68 -10.57 -11.52 -2.46
CA ALA A 68 -9.32 -11.68 -3.18
C ALA A 68 -8.20 -10.89 -2.48
N VAL A 69 -7.46 -11.54 -1.59
CA VAL A 69 -6.39 -10.88 -0.82
C VAL A 69 -5.06 -10.80 -1.57
N ASP A 70 -4.65 -9.58 -1.94
CA ASP A 70 -3.38 -9.28 -2.58
C ASP A 70 -2.42 -8.47 -1.69
N ARG A 71 -1.20 -8.23 -2.20
CA ARG A 71 -0.17 -7.45 -1.50
C ARG A 71 -0.56 -5.99 -1.29
N ASN A 72 -1.24 -5.38 -2.26
CA ASN A 72 -1.59 -3.96 -2.26
C ASN A 72 -2.70 -3.70 -1.27
N MET A 73 -3.69 -4.59 -1.16
CA MET A 73 -4.74 -4.50 -0.16
C MET A 73 -4.18 -4.62 1.27
N ILE A 74 -3.20 -5.49 1.49
CA ILE A 74 -2.50 -5.54 2.78
C ILE A 74 -1.70 -4.25 3.02
N ALA A 75 -1.01 -3.73 2.00
CA ALA A 75 -0.30 -2.47 2.13
C ALA A 75 -1.25 -1.31 2.48
N ALA A 76 -2.41 -1.25 1.82
CA ALA A 76 -3.44 -0.26 2.01
C ALA A 76 -4.09 -0.35 3.40
N LEU A 77 -4.26 -1.58 3.92
CA LEU A 77 -4.70 -1.79 5.30
C LEU A 77 -3.70 -1.17 6.29
N PHE A 78 -2.40 -1.40 6.11
CA PHE A 78 -1.35 -0.85 6.97
C PHE A 78 -1.12 0.65 6.80
N THR A 79 -1.62 1.26 5.72
CA THR A 79 -1.55 2.72 5.52
C THR A 79 -2.80 3.45 6.02
N GLY A 80 -3.78 2.75 6.58
CA GLY A 80 -4.96 3.40 7.13
C GLY A 80 -6.15 3.56 6.19
N HIS A 81 -6.22 2.82 5.08
CA HIS A 81 -7.40 2.90 4.21
C HIS A 81 -8.66 2.50 4.98
N ARG A 82 -9.50 3.51 5.25
CA ARG A 82 -10.71 3.43 6.08
C ARG A 82 -11.67 2.32 5.66
N GLU A 83 -11.85 2.11 4.36
CA GLU A 83 -12.71 1.05 3.81
C GLU A 83 -12.21 -0.36 4.12
N LEU A 84 -10.89 -0.58 4.06
CA LEU A 84 -10.28 -1.88 4.33
C LEU A 84 -10.22 -2.16 5.84
N ILE A 85 -9.99 -1.12 6.63
CA ILE A 85 -9.97 -1.20 8.09
C ILE A 85 -11.34 -1.53 8.65
N GLY A 86 -12.40 -1.01 8.03
CA GLY A 86 -13.77 -1.34 8.38
C GLY A 86 -14.19 -2.77 8.02
N ASN A 87 -13.36 -3.54 7.30
CA ASN A 87 -13.65 -4.92 6.93
C ASN A 87 -13.09 -5.91 7.99
N PRO A 88 -13.95 -6.45 8.89
CA PRO A 88 -13.48 -7.32 9.97
C PRO A 88 -12.96 -8.67 9.47
N ALA A 89 -13.41 -9.14 8.30
CA ALA A 89 -12.92 -10.40 7.72
C ALA A 89 -11.47 -10.25 7.25
N LEU A 90 -11.13 -9.13 6.60
CA LEU A 90 -9.75 -8.83 6.18
C LEU A 90 -8.82 -8.68 7.38
N VAL A 91 -9.23 -7.88 8.38
CA VAL A 91 -8.44 -7.63 9.60
C VAL A 91 -8.20 -8.93 10.36
N ALA A 92 -9.24 -9.76 10.55
CA ALA A 92 -9.11 -11.06 11.18
C ALA A 92 -8.20 -12.02 10.41
N ALA A 93 -8.32 -12.05 9.07
CA ALA A 93 -7.48 -12.90 8.23
C ALA A 93 -6.00 -12.51 8.30
N VAL A 94 -5.70 -11.21 8.34
CA VAL A 94 -4.33 -10.72 8.52
C VAL A 94 -3.79 -11.09 9.90
N ALA A 95 -4.57 -10.89 10.96
CA ALA A 95 -4.19 -11.29 12.30
C ALA A 95 -3.91 -12.81 12.34
N GLU A 96 -4.84 -13.64 11.85
CA GLU A 96 -4.71 -15.09 11.81
C GLU A 96 -3.48 -15.55 11.02
N ALA A 97 -3.21 -14.91 9.87
CA ALA A 97 -2.00 -15.15 9.10
C ALA A 97 -0.72 -14.85 9.90
N CYS A 98 -0.69 -13.76 10.68
CA CYS A 98 0.43 -13.47 11.59
C CYS A 98 0.62 -14.59 12.63
N GLY A 99 -0.47 -15.14 13.17
CA GLY A 99 -0.42 -16.30 14.06
C GLY A 99 0.26 -17.50 13.38
N ILE A 100 -0.22 -17.87 12.19
CA ILE A 100 0.31 -18.99 11.40
C ILE A 100 1.81 -18.80 11.11
N ILE A 101 2.22 -17.59 10.73
CA ILE A 101 3.63 -17.24 10.46
C ILE A 101 4.49 -17.37 11.72
N ALA A 102 3.97 -16.91 12.86
CA ALA A 102 4.62 -17.07 14.16
C ALA A 102 4.68 -18.53 14.63
N GLY A 103 4.00 -19.46 13.93
CA GLY A 103 3.86 -20.86 14.31
C GLY A 103 2.95 -21.06 15.52
N ARG A 104 2.02 -20.14 15.78
CA ARG A 104 1.02 -20.23 16.85
C ARG A 104 -0.38 -20.12 16.26
N LYS A 105 -1.34 -20.90 16.78
CA LYS A 105 -2.75 -20.59 16.51
C LYS A 105 -3.13 -19.41 17.42
N LEU A 106 -3.54 -18.30 16.82
CA LEU A 106 -4.21 -17.24 17.59
C LEU A 106 -5.47 -17.84 18.23
N ARG A 107 -5.73 -17.48 19.48
CA ARG A 107 -6.95 -17.93 20.15
C ARG A 107 -8.15 -17.27 19.48
N SER A 108 -9.27 -17.97 19.40
CA SER A 108 -10.51 -17.41 18.82
C SER A 108 -10.89 -16.08 19.48
N LYS A 109 -10.63 -15.92 20.79
CA LYS A 109 -10.82 -14.66 21.53
C LYS A 109 -9.94 -13.51 21.01
N GLU A 110 -8.69 -13.77 20.62
CA GLU A 110 -7.81 -12.73 20.08
C GLU A 110 -8.27 -12.30 18.68
N ILE A 111 -8.69 -13.26 17.83
CA ILE A 111 -9.23 -12.97 16.50
C ILE A 111 -10.52 -12.17 16.62
N GLU A 112 -11.40 -12.51 17.56
CA GLU A 112 -12.66 -11.79 17.75
C GLU A 112 -12.43 -10.36 18.25
N ARG A 113 -11.43 -10.12 19.10
CA ARG A 113 -11.04 -8.75 19.49
C ARG A 113 -10.66 -7.89 18.28
N PHE A 114 -9.90 -8.44 17.32
CA PHE A 114 -9.57 -7.72 16.09
C PHE A 114 -10.81 -7.42 15.22
N ARG A 115 -11.77 -8.35 15.16
CA ARG A 115 -13.05 -8.13 14.46
C ARG A 115 -13.89 -7.06 15.15
N GLU A 116 -13.98 -7.10 16.47
CA GLU A 116 -14.69 -6.10 17.27
C GLU A 116 -14.07 -4.72 17.13
N ALA A 117 -12.74 -4.62 17.19
CA ALA A 117 -12.03 -3.38 16.97
C ALA A 117 -12.29 -2.82 15.56
N SER A 118 -12.18 -3.65 14.52
CA SER A 118 -12.52 -3.26 13.14
C SER A 118 -13.97 -2.78 13.00
N ARG A 119 -14.95 -3.49 13.58
CA ARG A 119 -16.37 -3.07 13.59
C ARG A 119 -16.57 -1.76 14.36
N ARG A 120 -15.88 -1.56 15.47
CA ARG A 120 -15.93 -0.30 16.24
C ARG A 120 -15.39 0.85 15.40
N THR A 121 -14.24 0.68 14.76
CA THR A 121 -13.64 1.69 13.88
C THR A 121 -14.56 2.00 12.70
N ALA A 122 -15.15 0.98 12.06
CA ALA A 122 -16.14 1.18 10.99
C ALA A 122 -17.34 2.04 11.44
N ARG A 123 -17.85 1.78 12.65
CA ARG A 123 -18.94 2.58 13.24
C ARG A 123 -18.54 4.02 13.52
N LEU A 124 -17.30 4.26 13.99
CA LEU A 124 -16.79 5.61 14.21
C LEU A 124 -16.65 6.38 12.89
N ILE A 125 -16.10 5.75 11.86
CA ILE A 125 -15.99 6.32 10.52
C ILE A 125 -17.38 6.65 9.97
N ALA A 126 -18.34 5.71 10.06
CA ALA A 126 -19.71 5.94 9.59
C ALA A 126 -20.41 7.08 10.34
N LYS A 127 -20.21 7.19 11.65
CA LYS A 127 -20.72 8.31 12.47
C LYS A 127 -20.08 9.64 12.08
N ALA A 128 -18.78 9.66 11.80
CA ALA A 128 -18.07 10.85 11.37
C ALA A 128 -18.56 11.30 9.97
N GLN A 129 -18.73 10.37 9.04
CA GLN A 129 -19.30 10.64 7.71
C GLN A 129 -20.73 11.20 7.77
N ALA A 130 -21.59 10.64 8.63
CA ALA A 130 -22.95 11.13 8.83
C ALA A 130 -23.01 12.54 9.42
N ALA A 131 -21.95 12.98 10.11
CA ALA A 131 -21.84 14.32 10.69
C ALA A 131 -21.38 15.39 9.67
N GLY A 132 -21.11 14.99 8.44
CA GLY A 132 -20.56 15.84 7.39
C GLY A 132 -19.13 15.40 7.02
N PRO A 133 -18.68 15.73 5.80
CA PRO A 133 -17.31 15.44 5.40
C PRO A 133 -16.35 16.12 6.39
N ALA A 134 -15.28 15.42 6.78
CA ALA A 134 -14.08 16.14 7.23
C ALA A 134 -13.82 17.16 6.13
N ALA A 135 -13.56 18.42 6.46
CA ALA A 135 -13.17 19.38 5.45
C ALA A 135 -11.94 18.80 4.73
N GLU A 136 -12.17 18.11 3.61
CA GLU A 136 -11.15 17.78 2.64
C GLU A 136 -10.72 19.14 2.17
N THR A 137 -9.57 19.63 2.61
CA THR A 137 -8.96 20.80 2.00
C THR A 137 -8.54 20.34 0.61
N PRO A 138 -9.28 20.64 -0.48
CA PRO A 138 -8.84 20.28 -1.80
C PRO A 138 -7.85 21.38 -2.15
N LYS A 139 -6.55 21.13 -2.12
CA LYS A 139 -5.63 22.08 -2.74
C LYS A 139 -5.89 22.00 -4.24
N PRO A 140 -6.42 23.05 -4.91
CA PRO A 140 -6.43 23.06 -6.36
C PRO A 140 -4.96 23.10 -6.77
N ALA A 141 -4.48 22.06 -7.43
CA ALA A 141 -3.25 22.20 -8.19
C ALA A 141 -3.52 23.31 -9.23
N PRO A 142 -2.67 24.35 -9.34
CA PRO A 142 -2.77 25.31 -10.42
C PRO A 142 -2.76 24.52 -11.73
N VAL A 143 -3.84 24.64 -12.50
CA VAL A 143 -3.86 24.12 -13.87
C VAL A 143 -2.73 24.83 -14.62
N PRO A 144 -1.71 24.12 -15.12
CA PRO A 144 -0.68 24.77 -15.92
C PRO A 144 -1.36 25.38 -17.17
N PRO A 145 -1.01 26.62 -17.55
CA PRO A 145 -1.61 27.23 -18.74
C PRO A 145 -1.36 26.34 -19.96
N PRO A 146 -2.32 26.27 -20.90
CA PRO A 146 -2.14 25.47 -22.11
C PRO A 146 -0.86 25.92 -22.82
N ALA A 147 0.04 24.96 -23.07
CA ALA A 147 1.23 25.19 -23.86
C ALA A 147 0.83 25.76 -25.23
N PRO A 148 1.59 26.72 -25.79
CA PRO A 148 1.30 27.25 -27.10
C PRO A 148 1.31 26.12 -28.12
N VAL A 149 0.20 26.01 -28.86
CA VAL A 149 0.07 25.11 -30.01
C VAL A 149 1.19 25.45 -30.98
N ILE A 150 2.22 24.60 -31.06
CA ILE A 150 3.17 24.65 -32.17
C ILE A 150 2.35 24.29 -33.41
N ALA A 151 2.11 25.29 -34.26
CA ALA A 151 1.50 25.09 -35.56
C ALA A 151 2.31 24.04 -36.33
N ARG A 152 1.74 22.86 -36.52
CA ARG A 152 2.29 21.89 -37.47
C ARG A 152 2.19 22.51 -38.85
N ALA A 153 3.34 22.61 -39.52
CA ALA A 153 3.42 22.94 -40.94
C ALA A 153 2.51 22.00 -41.75
N PRO A 154 1.92 22.48 -42.87
CA PRO A 154 0.99 21.70 -43.67
C PRO A 154 1.66 20.44 -44.23
N ILE A 155 1.02 19.30 -44.01
CA ILE A 155 1.37 18.00 -44.59
C ILE A 155 1.14 18.09 -46.11
N PRO A 156 2.12 17.82 -46.98
CA PRO A 156 1.87 17.71 -48.41
C PRO A 156 1.00 16.47 -48.71
N ALA A 157 0.02 16.65 -49.60
CA ALA A 157 -0.99 15.66 -49.96
C ALA A 157 -0.39 14.34 -50.49
N PRO A 158 -1.06 13.19 -50.28
CA PRO A 158 -0.61 11.91 -50.81
C PRO A 158 -0.83 11.84 -52.34
N ALA A 159 0.23 11.57 -53.09
CA ALA A 159 0.15 11.20 -54.50
C ALA A 159 -0.18 9.68 -54.65
N PRO A 160 -0.94 9.29 -55.68
CA PRO A 160 -1.57 7.97 -55.78
C PRO A 160 -0.59 6.81 -56.08
N PRO A 161 -0.96 5.57 -55.73
CA PRO A 161 -0.10 4.39 -55.83
C PRO A 161 -0.15 3.78 -57.23
N SER A 162 0.90 3.95 -58.03
CA SER A 162 1.21 3.07 -59.18
C SER A 162 2.57 3.40 -59.77
N ALA A 163 3.61 2.77 -59.23
CA ALA A 163 4.86 2.48 -59.94
C ALA A 163 5.62 1.41 -59.14
N LEU A 164 5.10 0.19 -59.20
CA LEU A 164 5.91 -1.00 -58.94
C LEU A 164 7.08 -1.02 -59.93
N GLU A 165 8.21 -1.55 -59.46
CA GLU A 165 9.33 -2.04 -60.28
C GLU A 165 10.11 -0.98 -61.04
N GLN A 166 11.21 -0.52 -60.44
CA GLN A 166 12.54 -0.69 -61.03
C GLN A 166 13.62 -0.17 -60.08
N LEU A 167 14.36 -1.12 -59.49
CA LEU A 167 15.83 -1.17 -59.43
C LEU A 167 16.28 -1.86 -58.14
N LEU A 168 16.56 -3.16 -58.29
CA LEU A 168 17.28 -3.99 -57.34
C LEU A 168 18.57 -3.31 -56.84
N GLY A 169 18.76 -3.33 -55.52
CA GLY A 169 20.05 -3.20 -54.83
C GLY A 169 20.00 -4.01 -53.53
N PRO A 170 21.07 -4.74 -53.14
CA PRO A 170 20.99 -5.83 -52.17
C PRO A 170 21.37 -5.42 -50.74
N VAL A 171 20.78 -6.13 -49.76
CA VAL A 171 21.25 -6.35 -48.38
C VAL A 171 21.27 -5.14 -47.43
N GLU A 172 20.33 -5.14 -46.46
CA GLU A 172 20.65 -5.17 -45.01
C GLU A 172 19.36 -5.37 -44.22
N MET A 173 19.33 -6.38 -43.34
CA MET A 173 18.29 -6.51 -42.30
C MET A 173 18.63 -5.56 -41.15
N PRO A 174 17.74 -4.63 -40.75
CA PRO A 174 17.84 -3.98 -39.46
C PRO A 174 17.11 -4.80 -38.38
N ALA A 175 17.80 -4.91 -37.25
CA ALA A 175 17.51 -5.60 -36.00
C ALA A 175 16.12 -5.29 -35.37
N PRO A 176 15.65 -6.12 -34.41
CA PRO A 176 14.45 -5.83 -33.63
C PRO A 176 14.61 -4.52 -32.86
N VAL A 177 13.62 -3.64 -32.98
CA VAL A 177 13.54 -2.39 -32.21
C VAL A 177 13.24 -2.75 -30.76
N ASP A 178 14.29 -2.73 -29.94
CA ASP A 178 14.18 -2.67 -28.49
C ASP A 178 13.36 -1.43 -28.09
N SER A 179 12.25 -1.68 -27.39
CA SER A 179 11.48 -0.64 -26.74
C SER A 179 12.29 -0.08 -25.56
N PRO A 180 12.61 1.22 -25.48
CA PRO A 180 13.23 1.78 -24.30
C PRO A 180 12.20 1.82 -23.16
N THR A 181 12.32 0.81 -22.30
CA THR A 181 12.30 0.86 -20.84
C THR A 181 11.75 2.16 -20.23
N GLN A 182 10.56 2.01 -19.67
CA GLN A 182 9.84 2.94 -18.81
C GLN A 182 10.54 3.12 -17.44
N GLU A 183 11.79 3.57 -17.42
CA GLU A 183 12.62 3.67 -16.20
C GLU A 183 12.60 5.03 -15.49
N MET A 184 11.81 6.01 -15.94
CA MET A 184 11.78 7.36 -15.33
C MET A 184 10.57 7.65 -14.44
N ARG A 185 9.99 6.64 -13.77
CA ARG A 185 9.02 6.85 -12.66
C ARG A 185 9.45 6.27 -11.31
N VAL A 186 10.75 5.98 -11.13
CA VAL A 186 11.28 5.41 -9.88
C VAL A 186 12.02 6.46 -9.03
N VAL A 187 12.34 7.63 -9.58
CA VAL A 187 13.16 8.63 -8.87
C VAL A 187 12.37 9.42 -7.81
N GLU A 188 11.06 9.62 -8.00
CA GLU A 188 10.28 10.48 -7.09
C GLU A 188 9.80 9.75 -5.82
N HIS A 189 9.76 8.42 -5.84
CA HIS A 189 9.34 7.63 -4.67
C HIS A 189 10.45 7.44 -3.61
N ARG A 190 11.70 7.86 -3.90
CA ARG A 190 12.81 7.75 -2.94
C ARG A 190 12.88 8.91 -1.94
N ARG A 191 12.30 10.08 -2.24
CA ARG A 191 12.25 11.21 -1.31
C ARG A 191 11.21 11.03 -0.21
N SER A 192 10.12 10.28 -0.47
CA SER A 192 9.06 10.03 0.52
C SER A 192 9.43 8.98 1.57
N ALA A 193 10.35 8.05 1.26
CA ALA A 193 10.79 7.01 2.21
C ALA A 193 11.74 7.56 3.29
N TRP A 194 12.54 8.58 2.96
CA TRP A 194 13.46 9.21 3.91
C TRP A 194 12.75 9.95 5.05
N TRP A 195 11.61 10.58 4.76
CA TRP A 195 10.82 11.26 5.79
C TRP A 195 10.24 10.30 6.84
N ILE A 196 9.83 9.10 6.43
CA ILE A 196 9.32 8.08 7.35
C ILE A 196 10.44 7.57 8.28
N ILE A 197 11.64 7.37 7.73
CA ILE A 197 12.82 6.95 8.52
C ILE A 197 13.25 8.07 9.48
N ALA A 198 13.24 9.33 9.03
CA ALA A 198 13.55 10.49 9.86
C ALA A 198 12.55 10.67 11.01
N LEU A 199 11.24 10.50 10.74
CA LEU A 199 10.19 10.56 11.76
C LEU A 199 10.34 9.44 12.80
N ALA A 200 10.64 8.21 12.36
CA ALA A 200 10.85 7.08 13.26
C ALA A 200 12.09 7.30 14.17
N LEU A 201 13.18 7.83 13.63
CA LEU A 201 14.38 8.17 14.42
C LEU A 201 14.10 9.30 15.43
N LEU A 202 13.32 10.30 15.05
CA LEU A 202 12.93 11.40 15.94
C LEU A 202 12.11 10.88 17.13
N LEU A 203 11.14 9.98 16.90
CA LEU A 203 10.33 9.38 17.96
C LEU A 203 11.16 8.53 18.92
N VAL A 204 12.14 7.79 18.40
CA VAL A 204 13.08 7.01 19.24
C VAL A 204 13.94 7.93 20.10
N LEU A 205 14.43 9.05 19.55
CA LEU A 205 15.20 10.04 20.31
C LEU A 205 14.37 10.71 21.41
N ILE A 206 13.11 11.05 21.14
CA ILE A 206 12.20 11.63 22.14
C ILE A 206 11.93 10.64 23.27
N ALA A 207 11.66 9.37 22.93
CA ALA A 207 11.44 8.33 23.93
C ALA A 207 12.69 8.07 24.79
N ALA A 208 13.88 8.08 24.18
CA ALA A 208 15.15 7.95 24.91
C ALA A 208 15.41 9.15 25.83
N ALA A 209 15.14 10.37 25.39
CA ALA A 209 15.29 11.57 26.21
C ALA A 209 14.35 11.55 27.43
N PHE A 210 13.12 11.07 27.25
CA PHE A 210 12.16 10.92 28.34
C PHE A 210 12.59 9.85 29.36
N TRP A 211 13.31 8.82 28.92
CA TRP A 211 13.82 7.75 29.78
C TRP A 211 15.11 8.13 30.53
N LEU A 212 15.86 9.11 30.03
CA LEU A 212 17.06 9.66 30.69
C LEU A 212 16.76 10.81 31.65
N ALA A 213 15.59 11.45 31.53
CA ALA A 213 15.18 12.59 32.34
C ALA A 213 14.30 12.23 33.54
N GLY A 214 13.94 10.96 33.72
CA GLY A 214 13.17 10.44 34.86
C GLY A 214 13.96 9.36 35.59
#